data_AF-A0A7Z0J8P4-F1
#
_entry.id   AF-A0A7Z0J8P4-F1
#
_cell.length_a   1.000
_cell.length_b   1.000
_cell.length_c   1.000
_cell.angle_alpha   90.00
_cell.angle_beta   90.00
_cell.angle_gamma   90.00
#
_symmetry.space_group_name_H-M   'P 1'
#
loop_
_entity.id
_entity.type
_entity.pdbx_description
1 polymer ?
#
loop_
_entity_poly.entity_id
_entity_poly.type
_entity_poly.pdbx_seq_one_letter_code
_entity_poly.pdbx_strand_id
1 'polypeptide(L)'
;MSERSEAKRELPPEAMGNEKWHDTTHAVWMRSSLSKDDSEAVVEVARFDDDFRAVRDGKAPEKGTLFFTPAEWEAFVLGARDGEFDIPEEYLTEEERRIQNREVEVDVAWVPSPLNTPEAMEEYHRRQREEAEQEQGQDARS
;
A
#
# COMPACT_ATOMS: atom_id res chain seq x y z
N MET A 1 21.43 25.26 -22.13
CA MET A 1 20.05 25.51 -21.66
C MET A 1 19.14 24.65 -22.51
N SER A 2 18.69 23.51 -21.96
CA SER A 2 17.71 22.66 -22.63
C SER A 2 16.49 22.66 -21.73
N GLU A 3 15.54 23.53 -22.05
CA GLU A 3 14.21 23.50 -21.45
C GLU A 3 13.56 22.19 -21.92
N ARG A 4 13.62 21.16 -21.08
CA ARG A 4 12.65 20.07 -21.18
C ARG A 4 11.30 20.71 -20.92
N SER A 5 10.55 20.97 -21.98
CA SER A 5 9.13 21.27 -21.91
C SER A 5 8.48 20.17 -21.09
N GLU A 6 8.22 20.42 -19.81
CA GLU A 6 7.24 19.68 -19.05
C GLU A 6 5.93 19.84 -19.82
N ALA A 7 5.57 18.82 -20.60
CA ALA A 7 4.21 18.67 -21.06
C ALA A 7 3.37 18.71 -19.79
N LYS A 8 2.62 19.79 -19.61
CA LYS A 8 1.66 19.98 -18.53
C LYS A 8 0.71 18.79 -18.60
N ARG A 9 1.01 17.69 -17.90
CA ARG A 9 0.11 16.53 -17.79
C ARG A 9 -1.19 17.13 -17.29
N GLU A 10 -2.23 17.07 -18.11
CA GLU A 10 -3.55 17.48 -17.66
C GLU A 10 -3.88 16.58 -16.48
N LEU A 11 -3.97 17.21 -15.30
CA LEU A 11 -4.29 16.51 -14.07
C LEU A 11 -5.66 15.87 -14.25
N PRO A 12 -5.82 14.58 -13.90
CA PRO A 12 -7.11 13.94 -14.03
C PRO A 12 -8.10 14.58 -13.03
N PRO A 13 -9.42 14.48 -13.26
CA PRO A 13 -10.42 15.18 -12.44
C PRO A 13 -10.27 14.95 -10.92
N GLU A 14 -9.84 13.76 -10.51
CA GLU A 14 -9.59 13.40 -9.11
C GLU A 14 -8.40 14.13 -8.45
N ALA A 15 -7.50 14.71 -9.26
CA ALA A 15 -6.36 15.47 -8.79
C ALA A 15 -6.69 16.96 -8.60
N MET A 16 -7.78 17.45 -9.19
CA MET A 16 -8.12 18.87 -9.19
C MET A 16 -8.55 19.34 -7.79
N GLY A 17 -7.66 20.03 -7.09
CA GLY A 17 -7.92 20.59 -5.76
C GLY A 17 -7.70 19.61 -4.60
N ASN A 18 -7.22 18.40 -4.87
CA ASN A 18 -6.82 17.44 -3.85
C ASN A 18 -5.33 17.57 -3.56
N GLU A 19 -5.00 18.28 -2.47
CA GLU A 19 -3.61 18.50 -2.03
C GLU A 19 -2.86 17.21 -1.67
N LYS A 20 -3.57 16.10 -1.48
CA LYS A 20 -3.00 14.79 -1.15
C LYS A 20 -2.77 13.92 -2.37
N TRP A 21 -3.25 14.33 -3.54
CA TRP A 21 -3.19 13.52 -4.74
C TRP A 21 -1.75 13.25 -5.17
N HIS A 22 -1.49 12.02 -5.59
CA HIS A 22 -0.23 11.59 -6.18
C HIS A 22 -0.52 10.81 -7.46
N ASP A 23 0.37 10.89 -8.45
CA ASP A 23 0.27 10.09 -9.67
C ASP A 23 0.49 8.61 -9.33
N THR A 24 -0.55 7.79 -9.49
CA THR A 24 -0.51 6.36 -9.20
C THR A 24 -0.18 5.50 -10.41
N THR A 25 0.09 6.08 -11.58
CA THR A 25 0.33 5.34 -12.85
C THR A 25 1.46 4.30 -12.72
N HIS A 26 2.49 4.64 -11.94
CA HIS A 26 3.65 3.77 -11.68
C HIS A 26 3.83 3.47 -10.19
N ALA A 27 2.77 3.65 -9.39
CA ALA A 27 2.82 3.34 -7.97
C ALA A 27 2.99 1.83 -7.77
N VAL A 28 3.86 1.46 -6.82
CA VAL A 28 4.01 0.08 -6.38
C VAL A 28 2.93 -0.24 -5.38
N TRP A 29 1.89 -0.95 -5.83
CA TRP A 29 0.81 -1.41 -4.97
C TRP A 29 1.19 -2.70 -4.29
N MET A 30 0.92 -2.78 -3.01
CA MET A 30 1.27 -3.90 -2.17
C MET A 30 0.06 -4.32 -1.33
N ARG A 31 0.01 -5.59 -0.96
CA ARG A 31 -1.09 -6.20 -0.21
C ARG A 31 -0.57 -7.24 0.79
N SER A 32 -1.43 -7.66 1.70
CA SER A 32 -1.12 -8.78 2.60
C SER A 32 -1.03 -10.09 1.82
N SER A 33 -0.10 -10.97 2.18
CA SER A 33 -0.05 -12.36 1.67
C SER A 33 -1.30 -13.18 2.02
N LEU A 34 -2.09 -12.74 3.01
CA LEU A 34 -3.38 -13.35 3.35
C LEU A 34 -4.51 -12.97 2.38
N SER A 35 -4.33 -11.94 1.55
CA SER A 35 -5.30 -11.57 0.51
C SER A 35 -5.23 -12.55 -0.67
N LYS A 36 -6.20 -13.46 -0.71
CA LYS A 36 -6.36 -14.47 -1.76
C LYS A 36 -7.31 -13.97 -2.83
N ASP A 37 -7.32 -14.64 -3.99
CA ASP A 37 -8.20 -14.26 -5.11
C ASP A 37 -9.69 -14.41 -4.76
N ASP A 38 -10.02 -15.34 -3.86
CA ASP A 38 -11.37 -15.60 -3.34
C ASP A 38 -11.74 -14.75 -2.13
N SER A 39 -10.82 -13.94 -1.58
CA SER A 39 -11.14 -13.01 -0.47
C SER A 39 -12.23 -12.02 -0.88
N GLU A 40 -13.17 -11.71 0.02
CA GLU A 40 -14.28 -10.79 -0.28
C GLU A 40 -13.80 -9.35 -0.53
N ALA A 41 -12.75 -8.94 0.16
CA ALA A 41 -12.10 -7.64 0.00
C ALA A 41 -10.57 -7.80 -0.02
N VAL A 42 -9.91 -6.98 -0.84
CA VAL A 42 -8.45 -6.88 -0.89
C VAL A 42 -8.08 -5.41 -0.79
N VAL A 43 -7.40 -5.01 0.28
CA VAL A 43 -6.88 -3.65 0.42
C VAL A 43 -5.47 -3.61 -0.12
N GLU A 44 -5.21 -2.68 -1.04
CA GLU A 44 -3.87 -2.43 -1.57
C GLU A 44 -3.40 -1.04 -1.16
N VAL A 45 -2.12 -0.93 -0.83
CA VAL A 45 -1.51 0.31 -0.38
C VAL A 45 -0.25 0.59 -1.19
N ALA A 46 -0.07 1.84 -1.62
CA ALA A 46 1.15 2.33 -2.24
C ALA A 46 1.82 3.40 -1.36
N ARG A 47 3.16 3.39 -1.36
CA ARG A 47 4.02 4.36 -0.65
C ARG A 47 4.75 5.27 -1.62
N PHE A 48 4.69 6.56 -1.34
CA PHE A 48 5.46 7.62 -2.03
C PHE A 48 6.68 8.05 -1.21
N ASP A 49 7.60 8.77 -1.85
CA ASP A 49 8.89 9.17 -1.28
C ASP A 49 8.75 10.22 -0.16
N ASP A 50 7.64 10.95 -0.12
CA ASP A 50 7.29 11.95 0.89
C ASP A 50 6.39 11.39 2.01
N ASP A 51 6.35 10.06 2.11
CA ASP A 51 5.57 9.30 3.08
C ASP A 51 4.04 9.43 2.98
N PHE A 52 3.50 10.03 1.91
CA PHE A 52 2.09 9.86 1.60
C PHE A 52 1.76 8.39 1.32
N ARG A 53 0.49 8.05 1.51
CA ARG A 53 -0.04 6.73 1.17
C ARG A 53 -1.25 6.86 0.26
N ALA A 54 -1.31 5.98 -0.72
CA ALA A 54 -2.52 5.75 -1.50
C ALA A 54 -3.10 4.38 -1.12
N VAL A 55 -4.43 4.30 -1.00
CA VAL A 55 -5.17 3.08 -0.67
C VAL A 55 -6.25 2.86 -1.72
N ARG A 56 -6.41 1.63 -2.19
CA ARG A 56 -7.48 1.26 -3.13
C ARG A 56 -8.07 -0.11 -2.83
N ASP A 57 -9.24 -0.38 -3.40
CA ASP A 57 -9.82 -1.71 -3.50
C ASP A 57 -9.08 -2.50 -4.60
N GLY A 58 -8.29 -3.50 -4.21
CA GLY A 58 -7.56 -4.37 -5.14
C GLY A 58 -8.46 -5.23 -6.02
N LYS A 59 -9.73 -5.44 -5.65
CA LYS A 59 -10.71 -6.15 -6.48
C LYS A 59 -11.44 -5.21 -7.46
N ALA A 60 -11.39 -3.90 -7.23
CA ALA A 60 -11.98 -2.89 -8.11
C ALA A 60 -11.17 -1.57 -8.11
N PRO A 61 -9.91 -1.56 -8.59
CA PRO A 61 -9.03 -0.39 -8.56
C PRO A 61 -9.61 0.84 -9.28
N GLU A 62 -10.44 0.63 -10.28
CA GLU A 62 -11.10 1.67 -11.07
C GLU A 62 -12.14 2.47 -10.29
N LYS A 63 -12.59 2.00 -9.13
CA LYS A 63 -13.53 2.74 -8.27
C LYS A 63 -12.92 3.96 -7.60
N GLY A 64 -11.59 4.06 -7.61
CA GLY A 64 -10.86 5.23 -7.13
C GLY A 64 -9.79 4.89 -6.11
N THR A 65 -9.04 5.91 -5.75
CA THR A 65 -7.93 5.83 -4.80
C THR A 65 -8.12 6.87 -3.70
N LEU A 66 -7.94 6.45 -2.45
CA LEU A 66 -7.89 7.33 -1.28
C LEU A 66 -6.44 7.72 -1.01
N PHE A 67 -6.21 9.00 -0.72
CA PHE A 67 -4.88 9.51 -0.40
C PHE A 67 -4.82 10.00 1.05
N PHE A 68 -3.76 9.61 1.75
CA PHE A 68 -3.51 9.90 3.14
C PHE A 68 -2.20 10.69 3.27
N THR A 69 -2.25 11.75 4.06
CA THR A 69 -1.03 12.39 4.57
C THR A 69 -0.30 11.44 5.52
N PRO A 70 1.00 11.65 5.81
CA PRO A 70 1.73 10.83 6.77
C PRO A 70 1.03 10.74 8.15
N ALA A 71 0.51 11.86 8.66
CA ALA A 71 -0.16 11.91 9.95
C ALA A 71 -1.52 11.19 9.94
N GLU A 72 -2.29 11.29 8.85
CA GLU A 72 -3.55 10.56 8.71
C GLU A 72 -3.32 9.06 8.56
N TRP A 73 -2.26 8.66 7.85
CA TRP A 73 -1.88 7.25 7.75
C TRP A 73 -1.46 6.69 9.10
N GLU A 74 -0.66 7.43 9.88
CA GLU A 74 -0.30 7.04 11.24
C GLU A 74 -1.54 6.85 12.12
N ALA A 75 -2.45 7.83 12.12
CA ALA A 75 -3.70 7.75 12.87
C ALA A 75 -4.57 6.56 12.42
N PHE A 76 -4.71 6.32 11.11
CA PHE A 76 -5.44 5.19 10.56
C PHE A 76 -4.85 3.84 11.01
N VAL A 77 -3.53 3.68 10.94
CA VAL A 77 -2.85 2.44 11.35
C VAL A 77 -3.00 2.20 12.85
N LEU A 78 -2.93 3.25 13.67
CA LEU A 78 -3.15 3.14 15.12
C LEU A 78 -4.59 2.71 15.44
N GLY A 79 -5.60 3.36 14.85
CA GLY A 79 -7.00 2.96 15.02
C GLY A 79 -7.27 1.51 14.55
N ALA A 80 -6.70 1.12 13.40
CA ALA A 80 -6.80 -0.25 12.92
C ALA A 80 -6.15 -1.27 13.86
N ARG A 81 -5.00 -0.93 14.47
CA ARG A 81 -4.32 -1.79 15.44
C ARG A 81 -5.06 -1.91 16.76
N ASP A 82 -5.83 -0.88 17.12
CA ASP A 82 -6.69 -0.83 18.30
C ASP A 82 -8.06 -1.52 18.07
N GLY A 83 -8.27 -2.10 16.89
CA GLY A 83 -9.44 -2.90 16.56
C GLY A 83 -10.65 -2.09 16.08
N GLU A 84 -10.47 -0.83 15.65
CA GLU A 84 -11.58 0.01 15.15
C GLU A 84 -12.30 -0.61 13.93
N PHE A 85 -11.59 -1.45 13.16
CA PHE A 85 -12.10 -2.14 11.99
C PHE A 85 -12.24 -3.66 12.19
N ASP A 86 -12.16 -4.15 13.43
CA ASP A 86 -12.38 -5.56 13.71
C ASP A 86 -13.82 -5.96 13.35
N ILE A 87 -13.95 -7.10 12.70
CA ILE A 87 -15.24 -7.63 12.26
C ILE A 87 -15.91 -8.29 13.48
N PRO A 88 -17.23 -8.06 13.71
CA PRO A 88 -17.94 -8.79 14.76
C PRO A 88 -17.79 -10.30 14.59
N GLU A 89 -17.48 -11.01 15.69
CA GLU A 89 -17.12 -12.43 15.65
C GLU A 89 -18.18 -13.33 15.01
N GLU A 90 -19.45 -12.92 15.04
CA GLU A 90 -20.56 -13.66 14.42
C GLU A 90 -20.48 -13.73 12.89
N TYR A 91 -19.69 -12.88 12.25
CA TYR A 91 -19.42 -12.90 10.81
C TYR A 91 -18.11 -13.58 10.45
N LEU A 92 -17.33 -14.04 11.44
CA LEU A 92 -16.05 -14.67 11.22
C LEU A 92 -16.17 -16.19 11.31
N THR A 93 -15.41 -16.88 10.47
CA THR A 93 -15.10 -18.28 10.73
C THR A 93 -14.25 -18.41 12.00
N GLU A 94 -14.21 -19.61 12.57
CA GLU A 94 -13.37 -19.90 13.75
C GLU A 94 -11.89 -19.55 13.50
N GLU A 95 -11.39 -19.80 12.29
CA GLU A 95 -10.02 -19.48 11.91
C GLU A 95 -9.79 -17.97 11.84
N GLU A 96 -10.68 -17.22 11.19
CA GLU A 96 -10.56 -15.77 11.06
C GLU A 96 -10.67 -15.05 12.42
N ARG A 97 -11.56 -15.51 13.30
CA ARG A 97 -11.65 -14.97 14.67
C ARG A 97 -10.34 -15.14 15.42
N ARG A 98 -9.70 -16.31 15.31
CA ARG A 98 -8.41 -16.57 15.96
C ARG A 98 -7.28 -15.72 15.37
N ILE A 99 -7.31 -15.46 14.07
CA ILE A 99 -6.37 -14.52 13.42
C ILE A 99 -6.60 -13.10 13.94
N GLN A 100 -7.85 -12.62 13.97
CA GLN A 100 -8.20 -11.28 14.47
C GLN A 100 -7.79 -11.09 15.94
N ASN A 101 -8.09 -12.07 16.80
CA ASN A 101 -7.73 -12.06 18.22
C ASN A 101 -6.23 -12.30 18.47
N ARG A 102 -5.42 -12.47 17.41
CA ARG A 102 -3.98 -12.77 17.49
C ARG A 102 -3.68 -14.05 18.30
N GLU A 103 -4.60 -15.00 18.28
CA GLU A 103 -4.48 -16.32 18.92
C GLU A 103 -3.72 -17.33 18.05
N VAL A 104 -3.44 -16.96 16.80
CA VAL A 104 -2.63 -17.72 15.86
C VAL A 104 -1.53 -16.81 15.33
N GLU A 105 -0.29 -17.26 15.43
CA GLU A 105 0.82 -16.65 14.69
C GLU A 105 0.72 -17.11 13.23
N VAL A 106 0.34 -16.17 12.36
CA VAL A 106 0.39 -16.32 10.92
C VAL A 106 1.59 -15.56 10.38
N ASP A 107 2.38 -16.22 9.52
CA ASP A 107 3.43 -15.54 8.78
C ASP A 107 2.78 -14.68 7.69
N VAL A 108 2.82 -13.37 7.87
CA VAL A 108 2.22 -12.39 6.97
C VAL A 108 3.34 -11.62 6.28
N ALA A 109 3.37 -11.69 4.95
CA ALA A 109 4.29 -10.94 4.13
C ALA A 109 3.57 -9.80 3.41
N TRP A 110 4.30 -8.71 3.19
CA TRP A 110 3.85 -7.61 2.33
C TRP A 110 4.27 -7.91 0.90
N VAL A 111 3.31 -8.25 0.04
CA VAL A 111 3.57 -8.78 -1.31
C VAL A 111 3.07 -7.81 -2.39
N PRO A 112 3.73 -7.74 -3.56
CA PRO A 112 3.27 -6.88 -4.64
C PRO A 112 1.92 -7.34 -5.17
N SER A 113 1.09 -6.37 -5.55
CA SER A 113 -0.17 -6.61 -6.25
C SER A 113 0.09 -7.35 -7.56
N PRO A 114 -0.73 -8.36 -7.93
CA PRO A 114 -0.70 -8.95 -9.25
C PRO A 114 -1.14 -7.97 -10.35
N LEU A 115 -1.72 -6.83 -9.98
CA LEU A 115 -2.17 -5.76 -10.89
C LEU A 115 -1.11 -4.67 -11.11
N ASN A 116 0.07 -4.80 -10.51
CA ASN A 116 1.17 -3.87 -10.78
C ASN A 116 1.60 -3.96 -12.25
N THR A 117 1.88 -2.80 -12.85
CA THR A 117 2.46 -2.73 -14.19
C THR A 117 3.90 -3.26 -14.19
N PRO A 118 4.45 -3.64 -15.36
CA PRO A 118 5.86 -3.99 -15.47
C PRO A 118 6.79 -2.91 -14.90
N GLU A 119 6.50 -1.64 -15.16
CA GLU A 119 7.30 -0.51 -14.66
C GLU A 119 7.20 -0.38 -13.13
N ALA A 120 6.03 -0.61 -12.53
CA ALA A 120 5.88 -0.64 -11.08
C ALA A 120 6.64 -1.84 -10.46
N MET A 121 6.70 -2.97 -11.15
CA MET A 121 7.49 -4.12 -10.69
C MET A 121 9.00 -3.89 -10.79
N GLU A 122 9.47 -3.19 -11.82
CA GLU A 122 10.88 -2.75 -11.90
C GLU A 122 11.24 -1.84 -10.72
N GLU A 123 10.36 -0.89 -10.40
CA GLU A 123 10.48 -0.01 -9.25
C GLU A 123 10.49 -0.79 -7.92
N TYR A 124 9.59 -1.77 -7.75
CA TYR A 124 9.59 -2.67 -6.60
C TYR A 124 10.94 -3.36 -6.43
N HIS A 125 11.45 -4.00 -7.50
CA HIS A 125 12.74 -4.69 -7.44
C HIS A 125 13.92 -3.74 -7.19
N ARG A 126 13.83 -2.49 -7.67
CA ARG A 126 14.81 -1.46 -7.35
C ARG A 126 14.82 -1.15 -5.85
N ARG A 127 13.66 -0.88 -5.25
CA ARG A 127 13.52 -0.61 -3.80
C ARG A 127 14.04 -1.77 -2.95
N GLN A 128 13.70 -3.01 -3.31
CA GLN A 128 14.17 -4.19 -2.58
C GLN A 128 15.70 -4.34 -2.60
N ARG A 129 16.37 -3.97 -3.70
CA ARG A 129 17.84 -3.96 -3.74
C ARG A 129 18.42 -2.84 -2.88
N GLU A 130 17.85 -1.65 -2.95
CA GLU A 130 18.28 -0.49 -2.16
C GLU A 130 18.12 -0.72 -0.65
N GLU A 131 17.04 -1.38 -0.23
CA GLU A 131 16.80 -1.79 1.17
C GLU A 131 17.83 -2.84 1.63
N ALA A 132 18.04 -3.89 0.84
CA ALA A 132 19.02 -4.93 1.16
C ALA A 132 20.46 -4.41 1.24
N GLU A 133 20.83 -3.42 0.42
CA GLU A 133 22.13 -2.76 0.46
C GLU A 133 22.30 -1.88 1.72
N GLN A 134 21.23 -1.20 2.15
CA GLN A 134 21.23 -0.40 3.39
C GLN A 134 21.40 -1.27 4.63
N GLU A 135 20.71 -2.41 4.69
CA GLU A 135 20.84 -3.37 5.80
C GLU A 135 22.26 -3.92 5.90
N GLN A 136 22.85 -4.36 4.77
CA GLN A 136 24.23 -4.84 4.74
C GLN A 136 25.27 -3.77 5.12
N GLY A 137 25.00 -2.50 4.78
CA GLY A 137 25.86 -1.37 5.13
C GLY A 137 25.78 -0.97 6.61
N GLN A 138 24.67 -1.24 7.29
CA GLN A 138 24.49 -0.99 8.73
C GLN A 138 25.17 -2.07 9.57
N ASP A 139 25.07 -3.34 9.16
CA ASP A 139 25.74 -4.46 9.82
C ASP A 139 27.27 -4.38 9.71
N ALA A 140 27.80 -3.86 8.60
CA ALA A 140 29.25 -3.67 8.43
C ALA A 140 29.84 -2.51 9.26
N ARG A 141 29.01 -1.68 9.90
CA ARG A 141 29.42 -0.54 10.74
C ARG A 141 29.19 -0.74 12.25
N SER A 142 28.56 -1.85 12.65
CA SER A 142 28.43 -2.26 14.06
C SER A 142 29.57 -3.20 14.46
#